data_AF-A0A937DTV3-F1
#
_entry.id   AF-A0A937DTV3-F1
#
_cell.length_a   1.000
_cell.length_b   1.000
_cell.length_c   1.000
_cell.angle_alpha   90.00
_cell.angle_beta   90.00
_cell.angle_gamma   90.00
#
_symmetry.space_group_name_H-M   'P 1'
#
loop_
_entity.id
_entity.type
_entity.pdbx_description
1 polymer ?
#
loop_
_entity_poly.entity_id
_entity_poly.type
_entity_poly.pdbx_seq_one_letter_code
_entity_poly.pdbx_strand_id
1 'polypeptide(L)'
;MAHIRLNTHPSQGGQAAPPVVWGARDPAIRGPVVGPIADPAKRNAIGVHSGSYGIYRALAIAAQELKPGHRPDFTNTSPAETIGPFESWFDPRKIVSLDPWGHMVADVFADKLEAGWDIRPTIAITKAHVHMPEIRDAIAAGRLKPDNDILSASGDVKVTKAAVEPVWWLPGIAERFGVKEVDLRRTLFEHTGGMYTELVTRSDLELFLPPIGGATIYFFGDVSKLGKSETRIACRLHDEG
;
A
#
# COMPACT_ATOMS: atom_id res chain seq x y z
N MET A 1 24.82 13.88 27.44
CA MET A 1 24.11 14.33 26.23
C MET A 1 24.82 13.73 25.03
N ALA A 2 24.24 12.71 24.39
CA ALA A 2 24.81 12.12 23.19
C ALA A 2 24.40 12.95 21.97
N HIS A 3 25.36 13.61 21.34
CA HIS A 3 25.16 14.40 20.12
C HIS A 3 25.07 13.43 18.93
N ILE A 4 23.85 13.15 18.46
CA ILE A 4 23.64 12.38 17.23
C ILE A 4 24.11 13.25 16.05
N ARG A 5 25.21 12.85 15.39
CA ARG A 5 25.58 13.44 14.10
C ARG A 5 24.61 12.91 13.05
N LEU A 6 23.57 13.69 12.77
CA LEU A 6 22.78 13.53 11.56
C LEU A 6 23.69 13.80 10.37
N ASN A 7 23.60 12.98 9.32
CA ASN A 7 24.17 13.32 8.02
C ASN A 7 23.76 14.75 7.69
N THR A 8 24.70 15.55 7.20
CA THR A 8 24.46 16.90 6.70
C THR A 8 23.46 16.83 5.56
N HIS A 9 22.18 16.80 5.89
CA HIS A 9 21.16 17.39 5.05
C HIS A 9 21.54 18.87 4.99
N PRO A 10 21.83 19.44 3.81
CA PRO A 10 21.96 20.87 3.73
C PRO A 10 20.71 21.45 4.39
N SER A 11 20.91 22.41 5.27
CA SER A 11 19.88 23.22 5.90
C SER A 11 19.13 24.00 4.82
N GLN A 12 18.37 23.30 4.00
CA GLN A 12 17.37 23.88 3.12
C GLN A 12 16.07 23.75 3.88
N GLY A 13 15.51 24.90 4.26
CA GLY A 13 14.14 25.00 4.73
C GLY A 13 13.25 24.22 3.77
N GLY A 14 12.89 23.01 4.20
CA GLY A 14 12.22 22.04 3.36
C GLY A 14 10.93 22.64 2.86
N GLN A 15 10.75 22.66 1.54
CA GLN A 15 9.47 22.97 0.93
C GLN A 15 8.41 22.09 1.61
N ALA A 16 7.31 22.70 2.08
CA ALA A 16 6.28 21.98 2.81
C ALA A 16 5.81 20.79 1.98
N ALA A 17 5.85 19.60 2.57
CA ALA A 17 5.36 18.40 1.90
C ALA A 17 3.90 18.61 1.50
N PRO A 18 3.45 18.06 0.36
CA PRO A 18 2.03 18.05 0.03
C PRO A 18 1.24 17.43 1.18
N PRO A 19 0.28 18.16 1.78
CA PRO A 19 -0.44 17.66 2.94
C PRO A 19 -1.25 16.42 2.56
N VAL A 20 -1.31 15.45 3.47
CA VAL A 20 -2.22 14.31 3.39
C VAL A 20 -3.18 14.41 4.54
N VAL A 21 -4.48 14.50 4.24
CA VAL A 21 -5.52 14.51 5.26
C VAL A 21 -6.01 13.08 5.43
N TRP A 22 -5.36 12.31 6.30
CA TRP A 22 -5.69 10.90 6.51
C TRP A 22 -7.15 10.72 6.96
N GLY A 23 -7.87 9.78 6.33
CA GLY A 23 -9.30 9.57 6.57
C GLY A 23 -10.24 10.59 5.90
N ALA A 24 -9.75 11.56 5.13
CA ALA A 24 -10.65 12.43 4.35
C ALA A 24 -11.46 11.64 3.32
N ARG A 25 -12.75 11.97 3.21
CA ARG A 25 -13.70 11.31 2.29
C ARG A 25 -13.45 11.65 0.83
N ASP A 26 -13.20 12.92 0.55
CA ASP A 26 -12.87 13.38 -0.79
C ASP A 26 -11.39 13.07 -1.04
N PRO A 27 -11.07 12.24 -2.04
CA PRO A 27 -9.69 11.91 -2.32
C PRO A 27 -8.85 13.11 -2.78
N ALA A 28 -9.45 14.14 -3.38
CA ALA A 28 -8.74 15.36 -3.74
C ALA A 28 -8.26 16.13 -2.50
N ILE A 29 -9.05 16.12 -1.42
CA ILE A 29 -8.69 16.67 -0.10
C ILE A 29 -7.72 15.73 0.62
N ARG A 30 -7.97 14.42 0.56
CA ARG A 30 -7.12 13.39 1.16
C ARG A 30 -5.68 13.52 0.65
N GLY A 31 -5.50 13.67 -0.66
CA GLY A 31 -4.21 13.71 -1.33
C GLY A 31 -3.60 12.32 -1.62
N PRO A 32 -2.71 12.19 -2.61
CA PRO A 32 -2.07 10.92 -2.92
C PRO A 32 -0.93 10.59 -1.95
N VAL A 33 -0.54 9.32 -1.89
CA VAL A 33 0.71 8.88 -1.24
C VAL A 33 1.86 8.95 -2.25
N VAL A 34 2.89 9.74 -1.94
CA VAL A 34 4.03 10.01 -2.83
C VAL A 34 5.32 9.74 -2.08
N GLY A 35 5.88 8.54 -2.31
CA GLY A 35 7.20 8.11 -1.84
C GLY A 35 8.42 8.32 -2.77
N PRO A 36 8.31 8.57 -4.10
CA PRO A 36 9.49 8.59 -4.97
C PRO A 36 10.46 9.77 -4.76
N ILE A 37 11.71 9.51 -5.13
CA ILE A 37 12.89 10.37 -4.90
C ILE A 37 13.07 11.44 -6.00
N ALA A 38 12.39 11.29 -7.15
CA ALA A 38 12.67 12.08 -8.35
C ALA A 38 12.39 13.58 -8.18
N ASP A 39 11.39 13.94 -7.37
CA ASP A 39 11.07 15.32 -7.02
C ASP A 39 10.80 15.41 -5.50
N PRO A 40 11.83 15.75 -4.69
CA PRO A 40 11.68 15.82 -3.24
C PRO A 40 10.60 16.80 -2.77
N ALA A 41 10.25 17.81 -3.57
CA ALA A 41 9.22 18.79 -3.23
C ALA A 41 7.80 18.21 -3.30
N LYS A 42 7.61 17.13 -4.06
CA LYS A 42 6.30 16.46 -4.21
C LYS A 42 6.14 15.26 -3.28
N ARG A 43 7.17 14.90 -2.53
CA ARG A 43 7.17 13.74 -1.63
C ARG A 43 6.46 14.07 -0.31
N ASN A 44 5.59 13.18 0.13
CA ASN A 44 4.88 13.28 1.42
C ASN A 44 4.94 12.02 2.29
N ALA A 45 5.71 11.02 1.87
CA ALA A 45 5.99 9.83 2.66
C ALA A 45 7.49 9.63 2.90
N ILE A 46 7.83 9.09 4.07
CA ILE A 46 9.16 8.58 4.41
C ILE A 46 9.31 7.20 3.75
N GLY A 47 10.49 6.88 3.24
CA GLY A 47 10.74 5.63 2.52
C GLY A 47 10.42 5.74 1.02
N VAL A 48 10.20 4.60 0.38
CA VAL A 48 9.94 4.50 -1.06
C VAL A 48 8.83 3.49 -1.35
N HIS A 49 8.10 3.69 -2.46
CA HIS A 49 7.17 2.70 -2.99
C HIS A 49 7.89 1.37 -3.29
N SER A 50 7.14 0.27 -3.21
CA SER A 50 7.66 -1.09 -3.37
C SER A 50 8.58 -1.60 -2.25
N GLY A 51 8.64 -0.89 -1.12
CA GLY A 51 9.26 -1.38 0.12
C GLY A 51 10.65 -2.02 -0.09
N SER A 52 10.76 -3.31 0.22
CA SER A 52 11.98 -4.12 0.05
C SER A 52 12.45 -4.22 -1.41
N TYR A 53 11.53 -4.16 -2.39
CA TYR A 53 11.86 -4.16 -3.81
C TYR A 53 12.50 -2.86 -4.31
N GLY A 54 12.46 -1.79 -3.52
CA GLY A 54 13.20 -0.55 -3.80
C GLY A 54 14.70 -0.79 -4.00
N ILE A 55 15.27 -1.79 -3.33
CA ILE A 55 16.67 -2.19 -3.48
C ILE A 55 16.91 -2.79 -4.88
N TYR A 56 16.03 -3.66 -5.38
CA TYR A 56 16.17 -4.20 -6.73
C TYR A 56 16.08 -3.12 -7.80
N ARG A 57 15.22 -2.11 -7.61
CA ARG A 57 15.19 -0.94 -8.50
C ARG A 57 16.52 -0.20 -8.48
N ALA A 58 17.10 0.02 -7.29
CA ALA A 58 18.40 0.68 -7.16
C ALA A 58 19.51 -0.12 -7.84
N LEU A 59 19.51 -1.45 -7.70
CA LEU A 59 20.46 -2.35 -8.37
C LEU A 59 20.30 -2.31 -9.89
N ALA A 60 19.08 -2.35 -10.42
CA ALA A 60 18.83 -2.24 -11.86
C ALA A 60 19.31 -0.89 -12.43
N ILE A 61 19.17 0.18 -11.66
CA ILE A 61 19.71 1.50 -12.03
C ILE A 61 21.24 1.49 -12.00
N ALA A 62 21.85 0.92 -10.96
CA ALA A 62 23.30 0.81 -10.85
C ALA A 62 23.90 -0.05 -11.97
N ALA A 63 23.20 -1.12 -12.37
CA ALA A 63 23.52 -1.98 -13.50
C ALA A 63 23.25 -1.33 -14.87
N GLN A 64 22.69 -0.11 -14.89
CA GLN A 64 22.26 0.62 -16.10
C GLN A 64 21.18 -0.08 -16.93
N GLU A 65 20.50 -1.09 -16.37
CA GLU A 65 19.36 -1.78 -16.98
C GLU A 65 18.06 -0.96 -16.85
N LEU A 66 18.02 -0.02 -15.90
CA LEU A 66 16.91 0.90 -15.69
C LEU A 66 17.39 2.35 -15.62
N LYS A 67 16.73 3.26 -16.33
CA LYS A 67 17.04 4.70 -16.24
C LYS A 67 16.62 5.26 -14.86
N PRO A 68 17.42 6.10 -14.18
CA PRO A 68 17.06 6.66 -12.87
C PRO A 68 15.69 7.38 -12.85
N GLY A 69 15.39 8.11 -13.91
CA GLY A 69 14.11 8.81 -14.13
C GLY A 69 13.03 7.99 -14.82
N HIS A 70 13.17 6.66 -14.90
CA HIS A 70 12.15 5.80 -15.47
C HIS A 70 10.84 5.97 -14.70
N ARG A 71 9.80 6.36 -15.43
CA ARG A 71 8.41 6.43 -14.97
C ARG A 71 7.71 5.14 -15.38
N PRO A 72 7.09 4.41 -14.44
CA PRO A 72 6.26 3.28 -14.78
C PRO A 72 5.15 3.72 -15.74
N ASP A 73 4.88 2.90 -16.74
CA ASP A 73 3.71 3.05 -17.59
C ASP A 73 2.50 2.42 -16.88
N PHE A 74 1.50 3.25 -16.57
CA PHE A 74 0.27 2.82 -15.93
C PHE A 74 -0.87 2.54 -16.93
N THR A 75 -0.58 2.57 -18.24
CA THR A 75 -1.55 2.17 -19.27
C THR A 75 -2.03 0.74 -19.01
N ASN A 76 -3.35 0.54 -18.95
CA ASN A 76 -4.00 -0.75 -18.62
C ASN A 76 -3.68 -1.32 -17.22
N THR A 77 -3.30 -0.47 -16.26
CA THR A 77 -3.11 -0.88 -14.86
C THR A 77 -4.31 -0.61 -13.96
N SER A 78 -5.44 -0.21 -14.55
CA SER A 78 -6.72 -0.10 -13.84
C SER A 78 -7.04 -1.42 -13.12
N PRO A 79 -7.55 -1.35 -11.88
CA PRO A 79 -7.82 -2.55 -11.11
C PRO A 79 -8.88 -3.40 -11.80
N ALA A 80 -8.75 -4.72 -11.71
CA ALA A 80 -9.74 -5.63 -12.30
C ALA A 80 -11.13 -5.50 -11.64
N GLU A 81 -11.19 -4.96 -10.43
CA GLU A 81 -12.41 -4.66 -9.68
C GLU A 81 -12.20 -3.41 -8.82
N THR A 82 -13.22 -2.56 -8.72
CA THR A 82 -13.22 -1.44 -7.76
C THR A 82 -13.78 -1.91 -6.42
N ILE A 83 -12.97 -1.80 -5.37
CA ILE A 83 -13.40 -2.06 -3.99
C ILE A 83 -13.68 -0.72 -3.30
N GLY A 84 -14.83 -0.61 -2.62
CA GLY A 84 -15.19 0.57 -1.84
C GLY A 84 -15.62 1.80 -2.68
N PRO A 85 -15.55 3.02 -2.12
CA PRO A 85 -15.12 3.31 -0.75
C PRO A 85 -16.14 2.86 0.32
N PHE A 86 -15.67 2.59 1.54
CA PHE A 86 -16.50 2.20 2.68
C PHE A 86 -16.37 3.19 3.83
N GLU A 87 -17.39 3.30 4.69
CA GLU A 87 -17.37 4.23 5.84
C GLU A 87 -16.16 4.05 6.78
N SER A 88 -15.62 2.83 6.88
CA SER A 88 -14.42 2.56 7.68
C SER A 88 -13.15 3.23 7.15
N TRP A 89 -13.11 3.61 5.87
CA TRP A 89 -11.96 4.30 5.26
C TRP A 89 -11.83 5.74 5.75
N PHE A 90 -12.93 6.32 6.21
CA PHE A 90 -13.00 7.72 6.62
C PHE A 90 -12.78 7.92 8.12
N ASP A 91 -12.62 6.83 8.87
CA ASP A 91 -12.16 6.87 10.26
C ASP A 91 -10.64 6.66 10.27
N PRO A 92 -9.84 7.71 10.50
CA PRO A 92 -8.38 7.64 10.41
C PRO A 92 -7.77 6.63 11.40
N ARG A 93 -8.50 6.23 12.44
CA ARG A 93 -8.03 5.26 13.44
C ARG A 93 -8.26 3.80 13.03
N LYS A 94 -9.18 3.54 12.10
CA LYS A 94 -9.53 2.16 11.69
C LYS A 94 -8.53 1.56 10.71
N ILE A 95 -7.99 2.36 9.80
CA ILE A 95 -7.03 1.92 8.79
C ILE A 95 -5.78 2.79 8.91
N VAL A 96 -4.70 2.23 9.46
CA VAL A 96 -3.46 2.99 9.77
C VAL A 96 -2.21 2.40 9.12
N SER A 97 -2.32 1.23 8.49
CA SER A 97 -1.17 0.45 7.96
C SER A 97 -1.32 0.05 6.49
N LEU A 98 -2.36 0.54 5.80
CA LEU A 98 -2.56 0.41 4.35
C LEU A 98 -3.26 1.66 3.83
N ASP A 99 -3.02 2.02 2.57
CA ASP A 99 -3.78 3.07 1.87
C ASP A 99 -5.01 2.46 1.18
N PRO A 100 -6.24 2.74 1.67
CA PRO A 100 -7.44 2.15 1.07
C PRO A 100 -7.76 2.68 -0.35
N TRP A 101 -7.19 3.82 -0.75
CA TRP A 101 -7.31 4.35 -2.11
C TRP A 101 -6.24 3.79 -3.06
N GLY A 102 -5.36 2.92 -2.57
CA GLY A 102 -4.15 2.47 -3.27
C GLY A 102 -4.37 1.81 -4.62
N HIS A 103 -5.55 1.22 -4.89
CA HIS A 103 -5.91 0.63 -6.19
C HIS A 103 -6.59 1.60 -7.15
N MET A 104 -7.01 2.77 -6.67
CA MET A 104 -7.79 3.75 -7.45
C MET A 104 -6.94 4.91 -7.97
N VAL A 105 -5.60 4.83 -7.84
CA VAL A 105 -4.68 5.94 -8.16
C VAL A 105 -4.87 6.48 -9.58
N ALA A 106 -4.99 5.59 -10.57
CA ALA A 106 -5.13 5.99 -11.97
C ALA A 106 -6.41 6.81 -12.23
N ASP A 107 -7.49 6.50 -11.52
CA ASP A 107 -8.80 7.16 -11.70
C ASP A 107 -8.89 8.43 -10.86
N VAL A 108 -8.50 8.32 -9.58
CA VAL A 108 -8.73 9.34 -8.55
C VAL A 108 -7.69 10.46 -8.60
N PHE A 109 -6.48 10.17 -9.09
CA PHE A 109 -5.38 11.12 -9.19
C PHE A 109 -4.91 11.35 -10.63
N ALA A 110 -5.77 11.10 -11.62
CA ALA A 110 -5.48 11.29 -13.05
C ALA A 110 -4.85 12.67 -13.34
N ASP A 111 -5.46 13.75 -12.87
CA ASP A 111 -4.96 15.13 -13.06
C ASP A 111 -3.53 15.32 -12.51
N LYS A 112 -3.20 14.67 -11.39
CA LYS A 112 -1.86 14.75 -10.78
C LYS A 112 -0.85 13.92 -11.55
N LEU A 113 -1.25 12.75 -12.05
CA LEU A 113 -0.42 11.92 -12.93
C LEU A 113 -0.10 12.67 -14.23
N GLU A 114 -1.09 13.33 -14.84
CA GLU A 114 -0.91 14.21 -16.01
C GLU A 114 0.01 15.40 -15.69
N ALA A 115 -0.12 15.99 -14.50
CA ALA A 115 0.80 17.02 -13.99
C ALA A 115 2.21 16.48 -13.62
N GLY A 116 2.49 15.20 -13.90
CA GLY A 116 3.79 14.57 -13.75
C GLY A 116 4.17 14.21 -12.31
N TRP A 117 3.19 14.00 -11.43
CA TRP A 117 3.44 13.45 -10.10
C TRP A 117 3.75 11.95 -10.21
N ASP A 118 4.77 11.46 -9.51
CA ASP A 118 5.09 10.02 -9.44
C ASP A 118 4.26 9.38 -8.31
N ILE A 119 2.98 9.16 -8.60
CA ILE A 119 2.04 8.47 -7.70
C ILE A 119 1.93 7.03 -8.18
N ARG A 120 2.14 6.08 -7.29
CA ARG A 120 2.11 4.65 -7.62
C ARG A 120 1.00 3.95 -6.85
N PRO A 121 0.26 3.02 -7.49
CA PRO A 121 -0.67 2.17 -6.77
C PRO A 121 0.06 1.39 -5.66
N THR A 122 -0.51 1.37 -4.47
CA THR A 122 -0.05 0.53 -3.35
C THR A 122 -0.92 -0.71 -3.19
N ILE A 123 -1.96 -0.86 -4.01
CA ILE A 123 -2.80 -2.06 -4.07
C ILE A 123 -2.99 -2.43 -5.54
N ALA A 124 -2.61 -3.65 -5.92
CA ALA A 124 -2.87 -4.20 -7.24
C ALA A 124 -3.99 -5.23 -7.14
N ILE A 125 -5.09 -5.00 -7.87
CA ILE A 125 -6.25 -5.90 -7.90
C ILE A 125 -6.30 -6.63 -9.25
N THR A 126 -6.24 -7.96 -9.20
CA THR A 126 -6.23 -8.83 -10.39
C THR A 126 -7.23 -9.98 -10.26
N LYS A 127 -7.57 -10.63 -11.38
CA LYS A 127 -8.27 -11.91 -11.38
C LYS A 127 -7.26 -13.05 -11.39
N ALA A 128 -7.53 -14.09 -10.60
CA ALA A 128 -6.67 -15.27 -10.53
C ALA A 128 -7.52 -16.54 -10.44
N HIS A 129 -6.89 -17.66 -10.81
CA HIS A 129 -7.38 -18.99 -10.50
C HIS A 129 -6.51 -19.58 -9.40
N VAL A 130 -7.15 -20.06 -8.34
CA VAL A 130 -6.45 -20.70 -7.22
C VAL A 130 -6.79 -22.18 -7.24
N HIS A 131 -5.73 -22.99 -7.28
CA HIS A 131 -5.81 -24.44 -7.16
C HIS A 131 -5.54 -24.82 -5.71
N MET A 132 -6.51 -25.47 -5.06
CA MET A 132 -6.40 -25.93 -3.67
C MET A 132 -6.79 -27.40 -3.61
N PRO A 133 -5.88 -28.32 -3.23
CA PRO A 133 -6.19 -29.74 -3.10
C PRO A 133 -7.42 -30.01 -2.22
N GLU A 134 -7.60 -29.23 -1.15
CA GLU A 134 -8.69 -29.37 -0.19
C GLU A 134 -10.08 -29.11 -0.81
N ILE A 135 -10.13 -28.32 -1.90
CA ILE A 135 -11.37 -28.06 -2.64
C ILE A 135 -11.81 -29.31 -3.41
N ARG A 136 -10.86 -30.05 -4.00
CA ARG A 136 -11.16 -31.31 -4.70
C ARG A 136 -11.72 -32.36 -3.75
N ASP A 137 -11.11 -32.49 -2.57
CA ASP A 137 -11.60 -33.39 -1.52
C ASP A 137 -12.99 -32.98 -1.02
N ALA A 138 -13.27 -31.68 -0.94
CA ALA A 138 -14.57 -31.16 -0.57
C ALA A 138 -15.65 -31.40 -1.64
N ILE A 139 -15.30 -31.33 -2.93
CA ILE A 139 -16.19 -31.71 -4.05
C ILE A 139 -16.48 -33.21 -3.99
N ALA A 140 -15.43 -34.05 -3.85
CA ALA A 140 -15.58 -35.50 -3.79
C ALA A 140 -16.45 -35.95 -2.61
N ALA A 141 -16.34 -35.26 -1.46
CA ALA A 141 -17.18 -35.48 -0.29
C ALA A 141 -18.60 -34.86 -0.40
N GLY A 142 -18.94 -34.21 -1.51
CA GLY A 142 -20.25 -33.56 -1.72
C GLY A 142 -20.50 -32.29 -0.88
N ARG A 143 -19.47 -31.77 -0.20
CA ARG A 143 -19.55 -30.55 0.62
C ARG A 143 -19.58 -29.28 -0.22
N LEU A 144 -18.94 -29.31 -1.38
CA LEU A 144 -18.97 -28.25 -2.37
C LEU A 144 -19.54 -28.76 -3.69
N LYS A 145 -20.32 -27.92 -4.38
CA LYS A 145 -20.87 -28.21 -5.69
C LYS A 145 -20.29 -27.20 -6.69
N PRO A 146 -19.60 -27.65 -7.74
CA PRO A 146 -19.18 -26.77 -8.82
C PRO A 146 -20.37 -26.03 -9.43
N ASP A 147 -20.22 -24.72 -9.60
CA ASP A 147 -21.20 -23.85 -10.26
C ASP A 147 -20.79 -23.49 -11.69
N ASN A 148 -19.59 -23.92 -12.12
CA ASN A 148 -18.95 -23.58 -13.39
C ASN A 148 -18.75 -22.08 -13.63
N ASP A 149 -18.85 -21.28 -12.57
CA ASP A 149 -18.48 -19.87 -12.57
C ASP A 149 -17.36 -19.61 -11.57
N ILE A 150 -17.65 -19.64 -10.26
CA ILE A 150 -16.65 -19.43 -9.22
C ILE A 150 -15.84 -20.70 -8.98
N LEU A 151 -16.51 -21.85 -8.95
CA LEU A 151 -15.90 -23.16 -8.73
C LEU A 151 -16.08 -24.03 -9.98
N SER A 152 -14.97 -24.35 -10.63
CA SER A 152 -14.96 -25.29 -11.75
C SER A 152 -15.10 -26.75 -11.27
N ALA A 153 -15.52 -27.63 -12.18
CA ALA A 153 -15.55 -29.07 -11.90
C ALA A 153 -14.17 -29.69 -11.64
N SER A 154 -13.08 -29.07 -12.13
CA SER A 154 -11.69 -29.48 -11.84
C SER A 154 -11.22 -29.11 -10.44
N GLY A 155 -11.98 -28.28 -9.71
CA GLY A 155 -11.63 -27.78 -8.39
C GLY A 155 -10.84 -26.46 -8.41
N ASP A 156 -10.86 -25.76 -9.55
CA ASP A 156 -10.21 -24.46 -9.72
C ASP A 156 -11.18 -23.38 -9.26
N VAL A 157 -10.67 -22.43 -8.49
CA VAL A 157 -11.51 -21.38 -7.92
C VAL A 157 -11.14 -20.04 -8.52
N LYS A 158 -12.10 -19.38 -9.17
CA LYS A 158 -11.97 -17.99 -9.60
C LYS A 158 -11.98 -17.10 -8.37
N VAL A 159 -10.96 -16.26 -8.26
CA VAL A 159 -10.82 -15.30 -7.16
C VAL A 159 -10.46 -13.93 -7.69
N THR A 160 -10.81 -12.92 -6.91
CA THR A 160 -10.20 -11.60 -7.03
C THR A 160 -9.02 -11.56 -6.05
N LYS A 161 -7.83 -11.22 -6.53
CA LYS A 161 -6.61 -11.10 -5.71
C LYS A 161 -6.30 -9.62 -5.51
N ALA A 162 -5.98 -9.20 -4.29
CA ALA A 162 -5.38 -7.91 -4.00
C ALA A 162 -3.98 -8.11 -3.41
N ALA A 163 -2.94 -7.59 -4.06
CA ALA A 163 -1.61 -7.47 -3.48
C ALA A 163 -1.47 -6.07 -2.89
N VAL A 164 -1.15 -5.97 -1.60
CA VAL A 164 -1.19 -4.75 -0.78
C VAL A 164 0.20 -4.45 -0.27
N GLU A 165 0.73 -3.29 -0.62
CA GLU A 165 1.93 -2.71 -0.02
C GLU A 165 1.55 -1.95 1.27
N PRO A 166 2.39 -2.03 2.32
CA PRO A 166 2.13 -1.33 3.57
C PRO A 166 2.31 0.18 3.42
N VAL A 167 1.32 0.94 3.91
CA VAL A 167 1.38 2.40 4.03
C VAL A 167 1.00 2.77 5.45
N TRP A 168 1.98 3.23 6.23
CA TRP A 168 1.79 3.54 7.63
C TRP A 168 1.48 5.01 7.82
N TRP A 169 0.37 5.31 8.49
CA TRP A 169 0.11 6.61 9.07
C TRP A 169 0.63 6.61 10.51
N LEU A 170 1.78 7.25 10.72
CA LEU A 170 2.58 7.16 11.95
C LEU A 170 1.81 7.57 13.22
N PRO A 171 0.96 8.61 13.23
CA PRO A 171 0.14 8.94 14.40
C PRO A 171 -0.75 7.76 14.83
N GLY A 172 -1.42 7.11 13.88
CA GLY A 172 -2.30 5.98 14.14
C GLY A 172 -1.55 4.70 14.54
N ILE A 173 -0.35 4.47 13.99
CA ILE A 173 0.52 3.37 14.44
C ILE A 173 0.94 3.59 15.89
N ALA A 174 1.38 4.80 16.25
CA ALA A 174 1.78 5.13 17.62
C ALA A 174 0.63 4.91 18.62
N GLU A 175 -0.59 5.35 18.26
CA GLU A 175 -1.79 5.11 19.06
C GLU A 175 -2.04 3.61 19.28
N ARG A 176 -1.90 2.77 18.25
CA ARG A 176 -2.10 1.32 18.37
C ARG A 176 -1.09 0.63 19.27
N PHE A 177 0.15 1.13 19.30
CA PHE A 177 1.18 0.63 20.22
C PHE A 177 1.11 1.27 21.61
N GLY A 178 0.24 2.27 21.83
CA GLY A 178 0.11 2.96 23.11
C GLY A 178 1.34 3.80 23.48
N VAL A 179 2.09 4.29 22.48
CA VAL A 179 3.32 5.07 22.66
C VAL A 179 3.19 6.46 22.05
N LYS A 180 4.06 7.39 22.45
CA LYS A 180 4.13 8.69 21.78
C LYS A 180 4.75 8.51 20.39
N GLU A 181 4.24 9.24 19.41
CA GLU A 181 4.74 9.16 18.03
C GLU A 181 6.24 9.52 17.92
N VAL A 182 6.71 10.49 18.69
CA VAL A 182 8.14 10.85 18.73
C VAL A 182 9.01 9.69 19.21
N ASP A 183 8.53 8.93 20.19
CA ASP A 183 9.25 7.78 20.74
C ASP A 183 9.23 6.63 19.71
N LEU A 184 8.08 6.34 19.09
CA LEU A 184 7.96 5.38 17.99
C LEU A 184 8.96 5.68 16.87
N ARG A 185 8.96 6.91 16.35
CA ARG A 185 9.83 7.35 15.26
C ARG A 185 11.30 7.21 15.60
N ARG A 186 11.68 7.63 16.81
CA ARG A 186 13.05 7.52 17.30
C ARG A 186 13.50 6.07 17.42
N THR A 187 12.66 5.21 18.01
CA THR A 187 12.93 3.78 18.13
C THR A 187 13.06 3.11 16.76
N LEU A 188 12.16 3.42 15.81
CA LEU A 188 12.28 2.93 14.43
C LEU A 188 13.60 3.37 13.80
N PHE A 189 14.00 4.64 13.94
CA PHE A 189 15.28 5.13 13.42
C PHE A 189 16.48 4.41 14.04
N GLU A 190 16.55 4.33 15.38
CA GLU A 190 17.68 3.74 16.10
C GLU A 190 17.82 2.23 15.83
N HIS A 191 16.70 1.50 15.84
CA HIS A 191 16.70 0.04 15.66
C HIS A 191 16.69 -0.42 14.19
N THR A 192 16.56 0.48 13.22
CA THR A 192 16.80 0.19 11.79
C THR A 192 18.21 0.60 11.34
N GLY A 193 19.13 0.86 12.28
CA GLY A 193 20.50 1.25 11.97
C GLY A 193 20.61 2.65 11.37
N GLY A 194 19.64 3.52 11.62
CA GLY A 194 19.60 4.89 11.11
C GLY A 194 19.19 5.00 9.64
N MET A 195 18.54 3.98 9.08
CA MET A 195 18.21 3.89 7.65
C MET A 195 17.32 5.04 7.14
N TYR A 196 16.37 5.51 7.96
CA TYR A 196 15.44 6.58 7.59
C TYR A 196 15.59 7.79 8.49
N THR A 197 16.54 8.68 8.15
CA THR A 197 16.80 9.91 8.93
C THR A 197 15.56 10.80 9.08
N GLU A 198 14.67 10.79 8.09
CA GLU A 198 13.44 11.60 8.10
C GLU A 198 12.46 11.23 9.22
N LEU A 199 12.56 10.02 9.79
CA LEU A 199 11.78 9.67 10.98
C LEU A 199 12.04 10.65 12.14
N VAL A 200 13.26 11.17 12.26
CA VAL A 200 13.65 12.10 13.33
C VAL A 200 13.86 13.54 12.85
N THR A 201 14.08 13.77 11.54
CA THR A 201 14.33 15.13 11.00
C THR A 201 13.13 15.78 10.34
N ARG A 202 12.08 15.03 9.99
CA ARG A 202 10.90 15.50 9.23
C ARG A 202 9.60 15.10 9.95
N SER A 203 9.28 15.80 11.03
CA SER A 203 8.01 15.62 11.75
C SER A 203 6.78 16.07 10.95
N ASP A 204 6.97 16.83 9.87
CA ASP A 204 5.93 17.20 8.92
C ASP A 204 5.48 16.04 8.01
N LEU A 205 6.25 14.95 7.95
CA LEU A 205 5.89 13.75 7.18
C LEU A 205 5.23 12.72 8.11
N GLU A 206 3.92 12.54 7.97
CA GLU A 206 3.14 11.59 8.79
C GLU A 206 3.05 10.19 8.17
N LEU A 207 3.42 10.03 6.90
CA LEU A 207 3.37 8.76 6.20
C LEU A 207 4.74 8.07 6.18
N PHE A 208 4.73 6.75 6.31
CA PHE A 208 5.91 5.91 6.17
C PHE A 208 5.59 4.69 5.28
N LEU A 209 6.47 4.42 4.32
CA LEU A 209 6.48 3.24 3.48
C LEU A 209 7.56 2.30 4.01
N PRO A 210 7.24 1.43 5.00
CA PRO A 210 8.23 0.55 5.58
C PRO A 210 8.71 -0.49 4.57
N PRO A 211 10.00 -0.87 4.59
CA PRO A 211 10.57 -1.87 3.69
C PRO A 211 10.29 -3.29 4.21
N ILE A 212 9.02 -3.59 4.49
CA ILE A 212 8.55 -4.89 4.98
C ILE A 212 7.69 -5.57 3.92
N GLY A 213 7.47 -6.88 4.07
CA GLY A 213 6.60 -7.64 3.19
C GLY A 213 5.17 -7.10 3.17
N GLY A 214 4.53 -7.23 2.01
CA GLY A 214 3.14 -6.84 1.82
C GLY A 214 2.16 -7.91 2.30
N ALA A 215 0.91 -7.77 1.88
CA ALA A 215 -0.11 -8.77 2.09
C ALA A 215 -0.82 -9.09 0.78
N THR A 216 -1.12 -10.36 0.57
CA THR A 216 -2.00 -10.83 -0.49
C THR A 216 -3.34 -11.25 0.09
N ILE A 217 -4.43 -10.73 -0.46
CA ILE A 217 -5.80 -11.10 -0.10
C ILE A 217 -6.46 -11.78 -1.29
N TYR A 218 -7.03 -12.96 -1.09
CA TYR A 218 -7.88 -13.64 -2.06
C TYR A 218 -9.33 -13.53 -1.64
N PHE A 219 -10.17 -12.97 -2.50
CA PHE A 219 -11.62 -12.87 -2.33
C PHE A 219 -12.30 -13.95 -3.16
N PHE A 220 -13.15 -14.73 -2.49
CA PHE A 220 -13.95 -15.79 -3.09
C PHE A 220 -15.39 -15.31 -3.23
N GLY A 221 -15.83 -15.15 -4.48
CA GLY A 221 -17.15 -14.60 -4.83
C GLY A 221 -17.10 -13.17 -5.36
N ASP A 222 -18.27 -12.53 -5.35
CA ASP A 222 -18.51 -11.22 -5.95
C ASP A 222 -18.11 -10.08 -4.99
N VAL A 223 -16.97 -9.45 -5.27
CA VAL A 223 -16.42 -8.36 -4.44
C VAL A 223 -17.28 -7.08 -4.45
N SER A 224 -18.16 -6.89 -5.44
CA SER A 224 -19.10 -5.75 -5.48
C SER A 224 -20.15 -5.81 -4.35
N LYS A 225 -20.25 -6.96 -3.67
CA LYS A 225 -21.14 -7.18 -2.54
C LYS A 225 -20.47 -6.92 -1.19
N LEU A 226 -19.17 -6.60 -1.15
CA LEU A 226 -18.51 -6.20 0.09
C LEU A 226 -19.25 -5.04 0.77
N GLY A 227 -19.39 -5.11 2.09
CA GLY A 227 -20.15 -4.14 2.89
C GLY A 227 -21.66 -4.38 2.96
N LYS A 228 -22.21 -5.32 2.17
CA LYS A 228 -23.63 -5.69 2.21
C LYS A 228 -23.89 -6.82 3.20
N SER A 229 -24.56 -6.52 4.31
CA SER A 229 -24.77 -7.42 5.45
C SER A 229 -25.51 -8.73 5.12
N GLU A 230 -26.32 -8.72 4.07
CA GLU A 230 -27.10 -9.85 3.57
C GLU A 230 -26.27 -10.82 2.71
N THR A 231 -25.03 -10.44 2.39
CA THR A 231 -24.13 -11.24 1.55
C THR A 231 -22.96 -11.76 2.37
N ARG A 232 -22.36 -12.86 1.92
CA ARG A 232 -21.15 -13.43 2.54
C ARG A 232 -20.10 -13.60 1.47
N ILE A 233 -18.97 -12.91 1.65
CA ILE A 233 -17.78 -13.06 0.82
C ILE A 233 -16.70 -13.66 1.71
N ALA A 234 -16.13 -14.78 1.29
CA ALA A 234 -14.99 -15.37 1.99
C ALA A 234 -13.70 -14.70 1.51
N CYS A 235 -12.79 -14.44 2.44
CA CYS A 235 -11.47 -13.93 2.13
C CYS A 235 -10.38 -14.77 2.81
N ARG A 236 -9.25 -14.94 2.12
CA ARG A 236 -8.04 -15.54 2.67
C ARG A 236 -6.93 -14.50 2.62
N LEU A 237 -6.33 -14.22 3.76
CA LEU A 237 -5.17 -13.33 3.89
C LEU A 237 -3.91 -14.19 3.94
N HIS A 238 -2.89 -13.77 3.20
CA HIS A 238 -1.52 -14.27 3.24
C HIS A 238 -0.59 -13.07 3.39
N ASP A 239 0.33 -13.14 4.34
CA ASP A 239 1.46 -12.21 4.42
C ASP A 239 2.58 -12.66 3.48
N GLU A 240 3.27 -11.70 2.88
CA GLU A 240 4.55 -11.96 2.25
C GLU A 240 5.62 -11.84 3.35
N GLY A 241 6.35 -12.93 3.60
CA GLY A 241 7.41 -12.99 4.62
C GLY A 241 8.67 -12.23 4.24
#